data_AF-A0A7S2ZT81-F1
#
_entry.id   AF-A0A7S2ZT81-F1
#
_cell.length_a   1.000
_cell.length_b   1.000
_cell.length_c   1.000
_cell.angle_alpha   90.00
_cell.angle_beta   90.00
_cell.angle_gamma   90.00
#
_symmetry.space_group_name_H-M   'P 1'
#
loop_
_entity.id
_entity.type
_entity.pdbx_description
1 polymer ?
#
loop_
_entity_poly.entity_id
_entity_poly.type
_entity_poly.pdbx_seq_one_letter_code
_entity_poly.pdbx_strand_id
1 'polypeptide(L)'
;MIDHAPDAWNPSTFTDVISKVGTMSVMYNAIDFYVDEHPELLNDLLFVIAPKCEATTAMNKLRDAKPELGPLGALPLCKAFLRKVQDRDVSALNEALNDVLILEENVEELSESTTNFKNFEHIKLARKLETHAVLEMRRIAVDLYKRVGKYEEAIELCKKDKLYKDAIEVVAASKDQELTEALAEYFLSEKLREAFSAILFTCFEYLRPDIALELSWLYEVMDFAMPFMIQTMKEVGQRIIGLEEESEDRRAAEEKERQEIEDEINDDPSVLLFGIQHHTGGQQGDQPLALTYHQGGGANAMVPQLMWPGAQGNQPAQMNTFVNPAQ
;
A
#
# COMPACT_ATOMS: atom_id res chain seq x y z
N MET A 1 7.63 58.29 13.77
CA MET A 1 8.47 57.13 13.40
C MET A 1 8.21 56.78 11.95
N ILE A 2 7.07 56.17 11.59
CA ILE A 2 6.75 55.86 10.17
C ILE A 2 6.77 57.13 9.29
N ASP A 3 6.01 58.17 9.64
CA ASP A 3 5.96 59.41 8.82
C ASP A 3 7.22 60.31 8.91
N HIS A 4 8.17 59.95 9.78
CA HIS A 4 9.38 60.72 10.10
C HIS A 4 10.57 59.77 10.30
N ALA A 5 10.80 58.88 9.33
CA ALA A 5 11.81 57.85 9.43
C ALA A 5 13.25 58.41 9.62
N PRO A 6 13.71 59.43 8.86
CA PRO A 6 15.11 59.87 8.92
C PRO A 6 15.57 60.39 10.29
N ASP A 7 14.66 60.99 11.07
CA ASP A 7 15.00 61.64 12.34
C ASP A 7 14.64 60.78 13.58
N ALA A 8 13.70 59.84 13.45
CA ALA A 8 13.09 59.16 14.59
C ALA A 8 13.13 57.62 14.53
N TRP A 9 13.62 57.01 13.44
CA TRP A 9 13.72 55.56 13.33
C TRP A 9 15.02 55.02 13.94
N ASN A 10 14.90 53.96 14.72
CA ASN A 10 16.00 53.15 15.22
C ASN A 10 15.48 51.71 15.40
N PRO A 11 16.12 50.67 14.82
CA PRO A 11 15.61 49.31 14.81
C PRO A 11 15.16 48.77 16.17
N SER A 12 15.97 48.95 17.21
CA SER A 12 15.71 48.37 18.54
C SER A 12 14.57 49.07 19.26
N THR A 13 14.49 50.40 19.17
CA THR A 13 13.39 51.16 19.78
C THR A 13 12.07 50.90 19.05
N PHE A 14 12.12 50.69 17.73
CA PHE A 14 10.93 50.37 16.94
C PHE A 14 10.39 48.98 17.28
N THR A 15 11.23 47.95 17.37
CA THR A 15 10.80 46.60 17.77
C THR A 15 10.30 46.54 19.22
N ASP A 16 10.93 47.28 20.14
CA ASP A 16 10.46 47.44 21.52
C ASP A 16 9.11 48.15 21.64
N VAL A 17 8.80 49.10 20.75
CA VAL A 17 7.51 49.81 20.73
C VAL A 17 6.43 48.96 20.07
N ILE A 18 6.69 48.40 18.89
CA ILE A 18 5.70 47.60 18.15
C ILE A 18 5.29 46.34 18.92
N SER A 19 6.20 45.73 19.69
CA SER A 19 5.89 44.61 20.58
C SER A 19 4.83 44.94 21.65
N LYS A 20 4.67 46.22 22.02
CA LYS A 20 3.71 46.70 23.03
C LYS A 20 2.40 47.16 22.42
N VAL A 21 2.36 47.45 21.11
CA VAL A 21 1.14 47.85 20.40
C VAL A 21 0.15 46.66 20.36
N GLY A 22 -1.13 46.98 20.58
CA GLY A 22 -2.25 46.02 20.46
C GLY A 22 -3.04 46.15 19.16
N THR A 23 -2.88 47.26 18.43
CA THR A 23 -3.66 47.58 17.23
C THR A 23 -3.06 46.91 15.99
N MET A 24 -3.82 46.00 15.37
CA MET A 24 -3.37 45.23 14.21
C MET A 24 -3.03 46.09 12.99
N SER A 25 -3.78 47.16 12.72
CA SER A 25 -3.51 48.07 11.60
C SER A 25 -2.13 48.74 11.69
N VAL A 26 -1.66 49.07 12.90
CA VAL A 26 -0.33 49.67 13.09
C VAL A 26 0.77 48.63 12.82
N MET A 27 0.54 47.35 13.15
CA MET A 27 1.47 46.26 12.82
C MET A 27 1.53 46.03 11.30
N TYR A 28 0.40 46.11 10.59
CA TYR A 28 0.40 45.99 9.12
C TYR A 28 1.08 47.18 8.43
N ASN A 29 0.80 48.42 8.86
CA ASN A 29 1.48 49.60 8.32
C ASN A 29 2.99 49.60 8.62
N ALA A 30 3.40 49.00 9.75
CA ALA A 30 4.82 48.80 10.07
C ALA A 30 5.48 47.76 9.15
N ILE A 31 4.76 46.71 8.74
CA ILE A 31 5.25 45.75 7.73
C ILE A 31 5.43 46.47 6.39
N ASP A 32 4.44 47.23 5.93
CA ASP A 32 4.53 47.99 4.67
C ASP A 32 5.76 48.93 4.67
N PHE A 33 5.94 49.69 5.75
CA PHE A 33 7.09 50.58 5.95
C PHE A 33 8.45 49.84 5.92
N TYR A 34 8.58 48.69 6.58
CA TYR A 34 9.81 47.89 6.55
C TYR A 34 10.06 47.22 5.20
N VAL A 35 9.01 46.81 4.48
CA VAL A 35 9.17 46.26 3.13
C VAL A 35 9.72 47.33 2.20
N ASP A 36 9.28 48.58 2.30
CA ASP A 36 9.72 49.67 1.44
C ASP A 36 11.12 50.19 1.79
N GLU A 37 11.35 50.63 3.03
CA GLU A 37 12.61 51.31 3.44
C GLU A 37 13.71 50.36 3.96
N HIS A 38 13.36 49.26 4.66
CA HIS A 38 14.35 48.41 5.36
C HIS A 38 14.13 46.89 5.17
N PRO A 39 14.26 46.35 3.94
CA PRO A 39 13.94 44.95 3.64
C PRO A 39 14.79 43.93 4.43
N GLU A 40 16.02 44.31 4.77
CA GLU A 40 16.99 43.47 5.48
C GLU A 40 16.58 43.15 6.94
N LEU A 41 15.86 44.06 7.60
CA LEU A 41 15.41 43.92 9.00
C LEU A 41 13.96 43.42 9.12
N LEU A 42 13.32 43.11 7.99
CA LEU A 42 11.93 42.67 7.92
C LEU A 42 11.70 41.36 8.68
N ASN A 43 12.63 40.41 8.62
CA ASN A 43 12.52 39.15 9.38
C ASN A 43 12.47 39.38 10.89
N ASP A 44 13.33 40.26 11.43
CA ASP A 44 13.38 40.57 12.86
C ASP A 44 12.08 41.23 13.34
N LEU A 45 11.54 42.17 12.55
CA LEU A 45 10.24 42.78 12.82
C LEU A 45 9.13 41.72 12.83
N LEU A 46 9.08 40.88 11.79
CA LEU A 46 8.07 39.83 11.65
C LEU A 46 8.18 38.80 12.79
N PHE A 47 9.38 38.48 13.28
CA PHE A 47 9.57 37.60 14.44
C PHE A 47 9.00 38.17 15.75
N VAL A 48 9.06 39.49 15.96
CA VAL A 48 8.48 40.18 17.12
C VAL A 48 6.94 40.29 16.99
N ILE A 49 6.45 40.46 15.77
CA ILE A 49 5.02 40.62 15.45
C ILE A 49 4.27 39.26 15.39
N ALA A 50 4.97 38.17 15.05
CA ALA A 50 4.44 36.80 14.90
C ALA A 50 3.42 36.33 15.98
N PRO A 51 3.63 36.51 17.30
CA PRO A 51 2.68 36.03 18.31
C PRO A 51 1.33 36.80 18.33
N LYS A 52 1.29 38.02 17.78
CA LYS A 52 0.11 38.91 17.85
C LYS A 52 -0.59 39.13 16.51
N CYS A 53 0.05 38.76 15.41
CA CYS A 53 -0.41 39.04 14.07
C CYS A 53 -1.09 37.83 13.42
N GLU A 54 -2.09 38.11 12.58
CA GLU A 54 -2.73 37.12 11.72
C GLU A 54 -1.82 36.81 10.54
N ALA A 55 -1.30 35.57 10.52
CA ALA A 55 -0.29 35.14 9.56
C ALA A 55 -0.75 35.28 8.10
N THR A 56 -2.00 34.93 7.80
CA THR A 56 -2.57 34.99 6.45
C THR A 56 -2.65 36.42 5.91
N THR A 57 -3.08 37.37 6.74
CA THR A 57 -3.20 38.79 6.35
C THR A 57 -1.82 39.43 6.17
N ALA A 58 -0.85 39.09 7.03
CA ALA A 58 0.54 39.51 6.84
C ALA A 58 1.16 38.89 5.56
N MET A 59 0.94 37.60 5.31
CA MET A 59 1.42 36.89 4.13
C MET A 59 0.86 37.50 2.84
N ASN A 60 -0.45 37.79 2.78
CA ASN A 60 -1.06 38.45 1.62
C ASN A 60 -0.43 39.83 1.38
N LYS A 61 -0.24 40.65 2.43
CA LYS A 61 0.45 41.95 2.29
C LYS A 61 1.89 41.81 1.78
N LEU A 62 2.64 40.81 2.25
CA LEU A 62 4.00 40.51 1.77
C LEU A 62 4.03 40.00 0.32
N ARG A 63 2.95 39.35 -0.14
CA ARG A 63 2.75 38.91 -1.53
C ARG A 63 2.43 40.06 -2.47
N ASP A 64 1.57 40.97 -2.02
CA ASP A 64 1.15 42.16 -2.78
C ASP A 64 2.26 43.24 -2.80
N ALA A 65 3.12 43.28 -1.79
CA ALA A 65 4.23 44.22 -1.70
C ALA A 65 5.41 43.82 -2.60
N LYS A 66 6.02 44.83 -3.25
CA LYS A 66 7.11 44.70 -4.24
C LYS A 66 6.79 43.74 -5.41
N PRO A 67 5.73 44.01 -6.20
CA PRO A 67 5.38 43.21 -7.38
C PRO A 67 6.49 43.19 -8.46
N GLU A 68 7.43 44.14 -8.40
CA GLU A 68 8.63 44.18 -9.26
C GLU A 68 9.56 42.97 -9.07
N LEU A 69 9.52 42.31 -7.91
CA LEU A 69 10.37 41.14 -7.61
C LEU A 69 9.76 39.82 -8.13
N GLY A 70 8.57 39.85 -8.73
CA GLY A 70 7.90 38.71 -9.35
C GLY A 70 6.55 38.36 -8.70
N PRO A 71 5.92 37.23 -9.09
CA PRO A 71 4.55 36.86 -8.68
C PRO A 71 4.39 36.48 -7.20
N LEU A 72 5.49 36.48 -6.43
CA LEU A 72 5.50 36.26 -4.98
C LEU A 72 5.94 37.50 -4.17
N GLY A 73 6.23 38.62 -4.83
CA GLY A 73 6.56 39.88 -4.15
C GLY A 73 7.73 39.74 -3.17
N ALA A 74 7.54 40.23 -1.94
CA ALA A 74 8.53 40.15 -0.87
C ALA A 74 8.57 38.79 -0.13
N LEU A 75 7.70 37.82 -0.44
CA LEU A 75 7.61 36.55 0.30
C LEU A 75 8.94 35.77 0.44
N PRO A 76 9.82 35.66 -0.58
CA PRO A 76 11.09 34.92 -0.44
C PRO A 76 12.00 35.50 0.66
N LEU A 77 12.01 36.82 0.81
CA LEU A 77 12.80 37.49 1.87
C LEU A 77 12.33 37.09 3.27
N CYS A 78 11.06 36.68 3.44
CA CYS A 78 10.44 36.36 4.72
C CYS A 78 10.45 34.86 5.06
N LYS A 79 11.19 34.03 4.30
CA LYS A 79 11.27 32.56 4.50
C LYS A 79 11.52 32.13 5.95
N ALA A 80 12.40 32.82 6.68
CA ALA A 80 12.70 32.50 8.08
C ALA A 80 11.50 32.73 9.02
N PHE A 81 10.70 33.76 8.75
CA PHE A 81 9.42 34.00 9.42
C PHE A 81 8.38 32.94 9.04
N LEU A 82 8.24 32.60 7.74
CA LEU A 82 7.30 31.58 7.27
C LEU A 82 7.53 30.24 7.98
N ARG A 83 8.79 29.76 8.04
CA ARG A 83 9.18 28.54 8.77
C ARG A 83 8.75 28.55 10.25
N LYS A 84 8.95 29.65 10.98
CA LYS A 84 8.58 29.74 12.41
C LYS A 84 7.06 29.80 12.63
N VAL A 85 6.31 30.34 11.67
CA VAL A 85 4.84 30.41 11.76
C VAL A 85 4.18 29.12 11.22
N GLN A 86 4.96 28.27 10.53
CA GLN A 86 4.52 26.99 9.98
C GLN A 86 3.99 26.02 11.05
N ASP A 87 4.48 26.10 12.29
CA ASP A 87 3.97 25.36 13.46
C ASP A 87 2.45 25.49 13.69
N ARG A 88 1.80 26.51 13.10
CA ARG A 88 0.35 26.72 13.14
C ARG A 88 -0.45 25.92 12.09
N ASP A 89 0.23 25.21 11.19
CA ASP A 89 -0.31 24.41 10.07
C ASP A 89 -1.47 25.08 9.32
N VAL A 90 -1.27 26.33 8.87
CA VAL A 90 -2.26 27.12 8.14
C VAL A 90 -2.11 26.91 6.63
N SER A 91 -3.16 26.48 5.94
CA SER A 91 -3.12 26.13 4.51
C SER A 91 -2.57 27.23 3.59
N ALA A 92 -3.07 28.46 3.73
CA ALA A 92 -2.58 29.58 2.92
C ALA A 92 -1.09 29.90 3.16
N LEU A 93 -0.57 29.62 4.35
CA LEU A 93 0.83 29.81 4.70
C LEU A 93 1.69 28.68 4.12
N ASN A 94 1.26 27.43 4.26
CA ASN A 94 1.93 26.26 3.70
C ASN A 94 2.00 26.35 2.16
N GLU A 95 0.91 26.77 1.50
CA GLU A 95 0.92 27.01 0.04
C GLU A 95 1.87 28.14 -0.36
N ALA A 96 1.87 29.26 0.36
CA ALA A 96 2.78 30.37 0.08
C ALA A 96 4.26 29.98 0.29
N LEU A 97 4.57 29.23 1.35
CA LEU A 97 5.91 28.72 1.63
C LEU A 97 6.35 27.70 0.58
N ASN A 98 5.47 26.77 0.19
CA ASN A 98 5.78 25.80 -0.86
C ASN A 98 6.01 26.50 -2.23
N ASP A 99 5.23 27.54 -2.54
CA ASP A 99 5.48 28.39 -3.73
C ASP A 99 6.85 29.12 -3.67
N VAL A 100 7.28 29.59 -2.49
CA VAL A 100 8.64 30.16 -2.28
C VAL A 100 9.72 29.10 -2.46
N LEU A 101 9.57 27.92 -1.85
CA LEU A 101 10.57 26.85 -1.91
C LEU A 101 10.73 26.28 -3.33
N ILE A 102 9.68 26.31 -4.15
CA ILE A 102 9.76 26.01 -5.59
C ILE A 102 10.61 27.07 -6.32
N LEU A 103 10.40 28.37 -6.07
CA LEU A 103 11.20 29.43 -6.69
C LEU A 103 12.68 29.39 -6.28
N GLU A 104 12.99 28.99 -5.05
CA GLU A 104 14.36 28.82 -4.56
C GLU A 104 15.01 27.49 -4.99
N GLU A 105 14.28 26.63 -5.70
CA GLU A 105 14.68 25.26 -6.10
C GLU A 105 15.14 24.37 -4.91
N ASN A 106 14.68 24.66 -3.69
CA ASN A 106 15.16 23.99 -2.48
C ASN A 106 14.35 22.72 -2.15
N VAL A 107 14.88 21.59 -2.62
CA VAL A 107 14.28 20.25 -2.53
C VAL A 107 14.20 19.73 -1.08
N GLU A 108 15.28 19.83 -0.31
CA GLU A 108 15.37 19.28 1.04
C GLU A 108 14.32 19.91 1.96
N GLU A 109 14.24 21.25 1.93
CA GLU A 109 13.30 22.02 2.72
C GLU A 109 11.85 21.78 2.31
N LEU A 110 11.57 21.60 1.01
CA LEU A 110 10.23 21.27 0.52
C LEU A 110 9.80 19.86 0.96
N SER A 111 10.71 18.89 0.95
CA SER A 111 10.45 17.53 1.43
C SER A 111 10.16 17.49 2.93
N GLU A 112 10.94 18.22 3.74
CA GLU A 112 10.69 18.41 5.18
C GLU A 112 9.32 19.07 5.42
N SER A 113 9.07 20.22 4.78
CA SER A 113 7.82 20.99 4.85
C SER A 113 6.60 20.12 4.55
N THR A 114 6.60 19.45 3.40
CA THR A 114 5.47 18.62 2.94
C THR A 114 5.30 17.32 3.72
N THR A 115 6.30 16.87 4.48
CA THR A 115 6.22 15.66 5.33
C THR A 115 5.69 15.96 6.72
N ASN A 116 6.13 17.07 7.32
CA ASN A 116 5.73 17.47 8.66
C ASN A 116 4.33 18.11 8.68
N PHE A 117 4.04 18.96 7.70
CA PHE A 117 2.81 19.76 7.64
C PHE A 117 1.91 19.23 6.52
N LYS A 118 0.62 19.01 6.82
CA LYS A 118 -0.31 18.32 5.90
C LYS A 118 -1.44 19.21 5.39
N ASN A 119 -1.68 20.36 6.01
CA ASN A 119 -2.75 21.25 5.60
C ASN A 119 -2.34 22.08 4.37
N PHE A 120 -2.50 21.55 3.15
CA PHE A 120 -2.38 22.30 1.88
C PHE A 120 -2.99 21.53 0.70
N GLU A 121 -3.25 22.19 -0.43
CA GLU A 121 -3.79 21.55 -1.64
C GLU A 121 -2.76 20.65 -2.37
N HIS A 122 -2.60 19.40 -1.91
CA HIS A 122 -1.62 18.43 -2.44
C HIS A 122 -1.62 18.28 -3.98
N ILE A 123 -2.80 18.13 -4.60
CA ILE A 123 -2.94 17.89 -6.06
C ILE A 123 -2.47 19.12 -6.87
N LYS A 124 -2.78 20.32 -6.40
CA LYS A 124 -2.38 21.59 -7.03
C LYS A 124 -0.87 21.78 -6.94
N LEU A 125 -0.27 21.44 -5.81
CA LEU A 125 1.19 21.47 -5.64
C LEU A 125 1.86 20.45 -6.59
N ALA A 126 1.38 19.21 -6.62
CA ALA A 126 1.93 18.17 -7.48
C ALA A 126 1.89 18.56 -8.98
N ARG A 127 0.77 19.11 -9.46
CA ARG A 127 0.64 19.63 -10.84
C ARG A 127 1.58 20.79 -11.17
N LYS A 128 1.95 21.64 -10.21
CA LYS A 128 3.00 22.66 -10.43
C LYS A 128 4.35 21.98 -10.60
N LEU A 129 4.68 21.07 -9.69
CA LEU A 129 5.96 20.36 -9.64
C LEU A 129 6.20 19.47 -10.88
N GLU A 130 5.15 18.88 -11.47
CA GLU A 130 5.21 18.14 -12.76
C GLU A 130 5.88 18.92 -13.88
N THR A 131 5.71 20.25 -13.92
CA THR A 131 6.26 21.10 -14.98
C THR A 131 7.69 21.57 -14.70
N HIS A 132 8.25 21.25 -13.54
CA HIS A 132 9.53 21.78 -13.09
C HIS A 132 10.72 21.10 -13.76
N ALA A 133 11.75 21.87 -14.11
CA ALA A 133 12.93 21.36 -14.81
C ALA A 133 13.70 20.33 -13.96
N VAL A 134 13.89 20.63 -12.67
CA VAL A 134 14.60 19.77 -11.71
C VAL A 134 13.84 18.46 -11.46
N LEU A 135 14.51 17.32 -11.66
CA LEU A 135 13.94 15.97 -11.47
C LEU A 135 13.53 15.70 -10.02
N GLU A 136 14.30 16.20 -9.05
CA GLU A 136 14.03 15.98 -7.62
C GLU A 136 12.74 16.68 -7.15
N MET A 137 12.37 17.81 -7.76
CA MET A 137 11.06 18.45 -7.55
C MET A 137 9.90 17.61 -8.11
N ARG A 138 10.10 16.98 -9.28
CA ARG A 138 9.14 16.03 -9.84
C ARG A 138 9.03 14.75 -8.99
N ARG A 139 10.11 14.29 -8.37
CA ARG A 139 10.09 13.21 -7.38
C ARG A 139 9.22 13.55 -6.15
N ILE A 140 9.28 14.79 -5.65
CA ILE A 140 8.35 15.26 -4.60
C ILE A 140 6.89 15.23 -5.10
N ALA A 141 6.62 15.55 -6.36
CA ALA A 141 5.27 15.41 -6.95
C ALA A 141 4.77 13.96 -6.91
N VAL A 142 5.63 13.00 -7.24
CA VAL A 142 5.34 11.55 -7.14
C VAL A 142 4.98 11.15 -5.71
N ASP A 143 5.75 11.60 -4.71
CA ASP A 143 5.48 11.34 -3.29
C ASP A 143 4.15 11.98 -2.81
N LEU A 144 3.80 13.17 -3.31
CA LEU A 144 2.52 13.80 -3.04
C LEU A 144 1.36 12.99 -3.63
N TYR A 145 1.45 12.56 -4.88
CA TYR A 145 0.41 11.73 -5.51
C TYR A 145 0.25 10.36 -4.82
N LYS A 146 1.36 9.74 -4.42
CA LYS A 146 1.40 8.50 -3.62
C LYS A 146 0.66 8.65 -2.28
N ARG A 147 0.76 9.81 -1.61
CA ARG A 147 0.04 10.11 -0.36
C ARG A 147 -1.45 10.38 -0.57
N VAL A 148 -1.84 10.95 -1.71
CA VAL A 148 -3.24 11.22 -2.07
C VAL A 148 -3.96 9.96 -2.57
N GLY A 149 -3.22 8.94 -3.02
CA GLY A 149 -3.77 7.72 -3.61
C GLY A 149 -4.00 7.79 -5.12
N LYS A 150 -3.37 8.76 -5.81
CA LYS A 150 -3.44 8.95 -7.27
C LYS A 150 -2.29 8.24 -7.96
N TYR A 151 -2.29 6.92 -7.91
CA TYR A 151 -1.17 6.10 -8.37
C TYR A 151 -0.99 6.13 -9.91
N GLU A 152 -2.07 6.25 -10.69
CA GLU A 152 -2.02 6.38 -12.16
C GLU A 152 -1.22 7.63 -12.60
N GLU A 153 -1.61 8.82 -12.12
CA GLU A 153 -0.94 10.10 -12.43
C GLU A 153 0.55 10.06 -12.02
N ALA A 154 0.86 9.44 -10.86
CA ALA A 154 2.23 9.23 -10.40
C ALA A 154 3.04 8.30 -11.31
N ILE A 155 2.47 7.17 -11.74
CA ILE A 155 3.13 6.20 -12.63
C ILE A 155 3.40 6.83 -13.99
N GLU A 156 2.45 7.60 -14.56
CA GLU A 156 2.69 8.34 -15.80
C GLU A 156 3.85 9.34 -15.69
N LEU A 157 3.95 10.05 -14.56
CA LEU A 157 5.05 10.97 -14.31
C LEU A 157 6.39 10.22 -14.23
N CYS A 158 6.46 9.13 -13.48
CA CYS A 158 7.67 8.30 -13.42
C CYS A 158 8.05 7.69 -14.78
N LYS A 159 7.07 7.34 -15.63
CA LYS A 159 7.30 6.87 -17.01
C LYS A 159 7.91 7.98 -17.89
N LYS A 160 7.41 9.22 -17.80
CA LYS A 160 7.97 10.40 -18.50
C LYS A 160 9.41 10.69 -18.05
N ASP A 161 9.68 10.56 -16.75
CA ASP A 161 10.98 10.92 -16.15
C ASP A 161 11.99 9.76 -16.11
N LYS A 162 11.59 8.57 -16.56
CA LYS A 162 12.37 7.32 -16.52
C LYS A 162 12.86 6.95 -15.10
N LEU A 163 12.06 7.32 -14.09
CA LEU A 163 12.40 7.21 -12.68
C LEU A 163 11.91 5.87 -12.09
N TYR A 164 12.51 4.78 -12.56
CA TYR A 164 11.98 3.43 -12.39
C TYR A 164 11.92 2.96 -10.93
N LYS A 165 12.90 3.33 -10.09
CA LYS A 165 12.89 2.97 -8.67
C LYS A 165 11.63 3.50 -7.97
N ASP A 166 11.30 4.76 -8.19
CA ASP A 166 10.17 5.40 -7.51
C ASP A 166 8.84 4.93 -8.09
N ALA A 167 8.77 4.61 -9.40
CA ALA A 167 7.61 3.93 -9.99
C ALA A 167 7.27 2.62 -9.26
N ILE A 168 8.29 1.83 -8.92
CA ILE A 168 8.14 0.57 -8.18
C ILE A 168 7.67 0.84 -6.75
N GLU A 169 8.24 1.82 -6.06
CA GLU A 169 7.80 2.23 -4.71
C GLU A 169 6.38 2.83 -4.68
N VAL A 170 5.87 3.35 -5.80
CA VAL A 170 4.49 3.83 -5.96
C VAL A 170 3.53 2.65 -6.17
N VAL A 171 3.84 1.72 -7.07
CA VAL A 171 3.03 0.51 -7.30
C VAL A 171 2.95 -0.36 -6.04
N ALA A 172 4.06 -0.58 -5.35
CA ALA A 172 4.10 -1.31 -4.08
C ALA A 172 3.25 -0.64 -2.97
N ALA A 173 3.07 0.69 -3.04
CA ALA A 173 2.17 1.42 -2.13
C ALA A 173 0.70 1.36 -2.57
N SER A 174 0.43 1.28 -3.88
CA SER A 174 -0.92 1.12 -4.44
C SER A 174 -1.57 -0.22 -4.08
N LYS A 175 -0.77 -1.29 -3.98
CA LYS A 175 -1.24 -2.67 -3.78
C LYS A 175 -2.23 -3.16 -4.84
N ASP A 176 -2.23 -2.53 -6.00
CA ASP A 176 -3.13 -2.85 -7.10
C ASP A 176 -2.41 -3.74 -8.10
N GLN A 177 -3.08 -4.83 -8.45
CA GLN A 177 -2.60 -5.85 -9.36
C GLN A 177 -2.58 -5.35 -10.80
N GLU A 178 -3.63 -4.64 -11.26
CA GLU A 178 -3.71 -4.17 -12.65
C GLU A 178 -2.61 -3.14 -12.96
N LEU A 179 -2.35 -2.22 -12.03
CA LEU A 179 -1.24 -1.26 -12.13
C LEU A 179 0.14 -1.95 -12.04
N THR A 180 0.27 -3.06 -11.32
CA THR A 180 1.50 -3.85 -11.26
C THR A 180 1.78 -4.55 -12.59
N GLU A 181 0.77 -5.21 -13.16
CA GLU A 181 0.84 -5.88 -14.47
C GLU A 181 1.16 -4.85 -15.58
N ALA A 182 0.47 -3.70 -15.62
CA ALA A 182 0.69 -2.63 -16.60
C ALA A 182 2.03 -1.88 -16.46
N LEU A 183 2.68 -1.90 -15.28
CA LEU A 183 4.06 -1.39 -15.14
C LEU A 183 5.10 -2.43 -15.57
N ALA A 184 4.85 -3.72 -15.29
CA ALA A 184 5.72 -4.82 -15.71
C ALA A 184 5.79 -4.91 -17.24
N GLU A 185 4.65 -4.85 -17.94
CA GLU A 185 4.60 -4.79 -19.42
C GLU A 185 5.42 -3.62 -19.98
N TYR A 186 5.29 -2.43 -19.37
CA TYR A 186 6.04 -1.25 -19.78
C TYR A 186 7.56 -1.44 -19.66
N PHE A 187 8.07 -1.96 -18.53
CA PHE A 187 9.51 -2.21 -18.36
C PHE A 187 10.05 -3.26 -19.35
N LEU A 188 9.25 -4.25 -19.71
CA LEU A 188 9.61 -5.24 -20.71
C LEU A 188 9.64 -4.65 -22.13
N SER A 189 8.69 -3.77 -22.47
CA SER A 189 8.69 -3.03 -23.74
C SER A 189 9.94 -2.13 -23.91
N GLU A 190 10.38 -1.47 -22.84
CA GLU A 190 11.62 -0.67 -22.80
C GLU A 190 12.90 -1.54 -22.64
N LYS A 191 12.75 -2.88 -22.56
CA LYS A 191 13.82 -3.88 -22.38
C LYS A 191 14.63 -3.75 -21.09
N LEU A 192 14.03 -3.20 -20.03
CA LEU A 192 14.66 -2.97 -18.73
C LEU A 192 14.56 -4.22 -17.83
N ARG A 193 15.40 -5.21 -18.13
CA ARG A 193 15.43 -6.52 -17.45
C ARG A 193 15.62 -6.43 -15.92
N GLU A 194 16.40 -5.46 -15.47
CA GLU A 194 16.69 -5.21 -14.05
C GLU A 194 15.50 -4.55 -13.31
N ALA A 195 14.76 -3.68 -13.99
CA ALA A 195 13.57 -3.04 -13.41
C ALA A 195 12.40 -4.05 -13.30
N PHE A 196 12.32 -4.99 -14.25
CA PHE A 196 11.37 -6.09 -14.19
C PHE A 196 11.61 -7.00 -12.98
N SER A 197 12.83 -7.51 -12.75
CA SER A 197 13.10 -8.33 -11.55
C SER A 197 12.87 -7.56 -10.25
N ALA A 198 13.16 -6.25 -10.22
CA ALA A 198 12.84 -5.41 -9.06
C ALA A 198 11.33 -5.39 -8.76
N ILE A 199 10.45 -5.24 -9.76
CA ILE A 199 8.99 -5.38 -9.57
C ILE A 199 8.63 -6.76 -9.00
N LEU A 200 9.15 -7.85 -9.58
CA LEU A 200 8.83 -9.20 -9.14
C LEU A 200 9.09 -9.40 -7.64
N PHE A 201 10.17 -8.81 -7.11
CA PHE A 201 10.51 -8.89 -5.69
C PHE A 201 9.69 -7.93 -4.81
N THR A 202 9.49 -6.67 -5.21
CA THR A 202 8.79 -5.69 -4.36
C THR A 202 7.28 -5.89 -4.33
N CYS A 203 6.71 -6.39 -5.43
CA CYS A 203 5.28 -6.55 -5.64
C CYS A 203 4.86 -8.03 -5.61
N PHE A 204 5.62 -8.86 -4.89
CA PHE A 204 5.45 -10.33 -4.83
C PHE A 204 4.01 -10.77 -4.50
N GLU A 205 3.33 -10.07 -3.58
CA GLU A 205 1.95 -10.37 -3.18
C GLU A 205 0.89 -9.96 -4.23
N TYR A 206 1.21 -8.99 -5.09
CA TYR A 206 0.23 -8.32 -5.97
C TYR A 206 0.34 -8.77 -7.42
N LEU A 207 1.45 -9.39 -7.83
CA LEU A 207 1.64 -9.90 -9.18
C LEU A 207 1.26 -11.38 -9.27
N ARG A 208 0.38 -11.74 -10.21
CA ARG A 208 0.04 -13.15 -10.45
C ARG A 208 1.22 -13.92 -11.06
N PRO A 209 1.53 -15.14 -10.57
CA PRO A 209 2.63 -15.94 -11.12
C PRO A 209 2.46 -16.42 -12.56
N ASP A 210 1.21 -16.54 -13.05
CA ASP A 210 0.90 -16.94 -14.42
C ASP A 210 1.31 -15.85 -15.44
N ILE A 211 0.89 -14.62 -15.21
CA ILE A 211 1.26 -13.45 -16.04
C ILE A 211 2.75 -13.15 -15.90
N ALA A 212 3.32 -13.25 -14.69
CA ALA A 212 4.77 -13.12 -14.51
C ALA A 212 5.55 -14.12 -15.38
N LEU A 213 5.07 -15.37 -15.49
CA LEU A 213 5.68 -16.40 -16.34
C LEU A 213 5.46 -16.14 -17.84
N GLU A 214 4.25 -15.77 -18.26
CA GLU A 214 3.91 -15.44 -19.65
C GLU A 214 4.79 -14.29 -20.17
N LEU A 215 4.84 -13.19 -19.43
CA LEU A 215 5.68 -12.03 -19.72
C LEU A 215 7.17 -12.41 -19.74
N SER A 216 7.63 -13.21 -18.79
CA SER A 216 9.04 -13.65 -18.74
C SER A 216 9.44 -14.52 -19.93
N TRP A 217 8.50 -15.33 -20.43
CA TRP A 217 8.70 -16.19 -21.58
C TRP A 217 8.67 -15.41 -22.90
N LEU A 218 7.68 -14.54 -23.09
CA LEU A 218 7.50 -13.74 -24.31
C LEU A 218 8.67 -12.80 -24.58
N TYR A 219 9.26 -12.21 -23.55
CA TYR A 219 10.36 -11.25 -23.65
C TYR A 219 11.76 -11.88 -23.48
N GLU A 220 11.87 -13.21 -23.40
CA GLU A 220 13.15 -13.95 -23.20
C GLU A 220 13.94 -13.50 -21.95
N VAL A 221 13.26 -13.22 -20.83
CA VAL A 221 13.88 -12.76 -19.57
C VAL A 221 13.74 -13.75 -18.41
N MET A 222 13.50 -15.02 -18.72
CA MET A 222 13.23 -16.08 -17.74
C MET A 222 14.27 -16.14 -16.59
N ASP A 223 15.56 -15.96 -16.89
CA ASP A 223 16.65 -15.94 -15.89
C ASP A 223 16.43 -14.92 -14.76
N PHE A 224 15.83 -13.76 -15.08
CA PHE A 224 15.53 -12.69 -14.13
C PHE A 224 14.29 -12.99 -13.27
N ALA A 225 13.40 -13.85 -13.75
CA ALA A 225 12.18 -14.27 -13.05
C ALA A 225 12.33 -15.60 -12.28
N MET A 226 13.36 -16.40 -12.56
CA MET A 226 13.60 -17.67 -11.88
C MET A 226 13.61 -17.56 -10.34
N PRO A 227 14.22 -16.55 -9.69
CA PRO A 227 14.17 -16.43 -8.24
C PRO A 227 12.75 -16.25 -7.68
N PHE A 228 11.93 -15.44 -8.36
CA PHE A 228 10.52 -15.25 -8.03
C PHE A 228 9.74 -16.56 -8.19
N MET A 229 9.93 -17.26 -9.31
CA MET A 229 9.28 -18.53 -9.59
C MET A 229 9.63 -19.64 -8.59
N ILE A 230 10.91 -19.71 -8.17
CA ILE A 230 11.35 -20.67 -7.14
C ILE A 230 10.66 -20.38 -5.80
N GLN A 231 10.52 -19.10 -5.42
CA GLN A 231 9.84 -18.72 -4.18
C GLN A 231 8.34 -19.01 -4.24
N THR A 232 7.65 -18.70 -5.34
CA THR A 232 6.21 -19.03 -5.48
C THR A 232 5.96 -20.53 -5.47
N MET A 233 6.78 -21.34 -6.17
CA MET A 233 6.70 -22.80 -6.15
C MET A 233 6.94 -23.37 -4.74
N LYS A 234 7.91 -22.82 -3.99
CA LYS A 234 8.18 -23.22 -2.60
C LYS A 234 6.99 -22.90 -1.70
N GLU A 235 6.41 -21.72 -1.78
CA GLU A 235 5.26 -21.35 -0.96
C GLU A 235 4.01 -22.18 -1.29
N VAL A 236 3.73 -22.42 -2.57
CA VAL A 236 2.65 -23.32 -2.98
C VAL A 236 2.89 -24.72 -2.45
N GLY A 237 4.12 -25.25 -2.54
CA GLY A 237 4.47 -26.54 -1.95
C GLY A 237 4.27 -26.60 -0.43
N GLN A 238 4.70 -25.57 0.31
CA GLN A 238 4.49 -25.49 1.77
C GLN A 238 3.00 -25.38 2.14
N ARG A 239 2.20 -24.64 1.38
CA ARG A 239 0.75 -24.55 1.57
C ARG A 239 0.05 -25.87 1.28
N ILE A 240 0.48 -26.61 0.25
CA ILE A 240 -0.06 -27.95 -0.06
C ILE A 240 0.24 -28.92 1.08
N ILE A 241 1.48 -28.99 1.55
CA ILE A 241 1.87 -29.88 2.67
C ILE A 241 1.06 -29.55 3.94
N GLY A 242 0.94 -28.27 4.30
CA GLY A 242 0.15 -27.87 5.47
C GLY A 242 -1.36 -28.17 5.35
N LEU A 243 -1.93 -28.08 4.15
CA LEU A 243 -3.31 -28.48 3.88
C LEU A 243 -3.51 -30.00 3.87
N GLU A 244 -2.48 -30.76 3.47
CA GLU A 244 -2.46 -32.22 3.54
C GLU A 244 -2.44 -32.67 5.01
N GLU A 245 -1.53 -32.13 5.83
CA GLU A 245 -1.47 -32.34 7.28
C GLU A 245 -2.80 -31.96 7.97
N GLU A 246 -3.36 -30.78 7.71
CA GLU A 246 -4.67 -30.37 8.29
C GLU A 246 -5.81 -31.31 7.85
N SER A 247 -5.77 -31.83 6.62
CA SER A 247 -6.76 -32.77 6.10
C SER A 247 -6.62 -34.16 6.71
N GLU A 248 -5.39 -34.61 7.01
CA GLU A 248 -5.15 -35.86 7.74
C GLU A 248 -5.56 -35.74 9.21
N ASP A 249 -5.20 -34.65 9.89
CA ASP A 249 -5.61 -34.38 11.27
C ASP A 249 -7.13 -34.26 11.40
N ARG A 250 -7.81 -33.58 10.46
CA ARG A 250 -9.28 -33.50 10.44
C ARG A 250 -9.91 -34.88 10.25
N ARG A 251 -9.39 -35.72 9.34
CA ARG A 251 -9.88 -37.10 9.17
C ARG A 251 -9.64 -37.94 10.43
N ALA A 252 -8.49 -37.80 11.07
CA ALA A 252 -8.18 -38.49 12.32
C ALA A 252 -9.04 -38.01 13.50
N ALA A 253 -9.49 -36.76 13.49
CA ALA A 253 -10.45 -36.23 14.47
C ALA A 253 -11.87 -36.74 14.19
N GLU A 254 -12.35 -36.66 12.95
CA GLU A 254 -13.66 -37.19 12.51
C GLU A 254 -13.78 -38.70 12.75
N GLU A 255 -12.68 -39.46 12.57
CA GLU A 255 -12.65 -40.90 12.82
C GLU A 255 -12.60 -41.25 14.32
N LYS A 256 -11.98 -40.42 15.16
CA LYS A 256 -12.08 -40.53 16.63
C LYS A 256 -13.47 -40.19 17.13
N GLU A 257 -14.09 -39.11 16.65
CA GLU A 257 -15.46 -38.74 17.01
C GLU A 257 -16.44 -39.84 16.58
N ARG A 258 -16.22 -40.47 15.42
CA ARG A 258 -16.96 -41.69 15.02
C ARG A 258 -16.77 -42.86 15.96
N GLN A 259 -15.54 -43.14 16.40
CA GLN A 259 -15.26 -44.22 17.35
C GLN A 259 -15.90 -43.93 18.71
N GLU A 260 -15.81 -42.70 19.21
CA GLU A 260 -16.46 -42.27 20.46
C GLU A 260 -18.00 -42.42 20.36
N ILE A 261 -18.62 -42.08 19.23
CA ILE A 261 -20.07 -42.30 19.00
C ILE A 261 -20.42 -43.80 18.88
N GLU A 262 -19.59 -44.61 18.22
CA GLU A 262 -19.81 -46.07 18.10
C GLU A 262 -19.63 -46.79 19.46
N ASP A 263 -18.74 -46.31 20.32
CA ASP A 263 -18.58 -46.77 21.71
C ASP A 263 -19.76 -46.32 22.59
N GLU A 264 -20.22 -45.06 22.48
CA GLU A 264 -21.39 -44.55 23.23
C GLU A 264 -22.70 -45.28 22.86
N ILE A 265 -22.83 -45.74 21.60
CA ILE A 265 -23.96 -46.58 21.14
C ILE A 265 -23.86 -48.03 21.65
N ASN A 266 -22.65 -48.57 21.88
CA ASN A 266 -22.46 -49.91 22.43
C ASN A 266 -22.70 -49.97 23.95
N ASP A 267 -22.50 -48.87 24.68
CA ASP A 267 -22.67 -48.80 26.14
C ASP A 267 -24.14 -48.59 26.59
N ASP A 268 -25.10 -48.38 25.68
CA ASP A 268 -26.53 -48.30 26.03
C ASP A 268 -27.12 -49.71 26.30
N PRO A 269 -27.46 -50.04 27.57
CA PRO A 269 -27.81 -51.41 27.97
C PRO A 269 -29.16 -51.91 27.42
N SER A 270 -29.90 -51.07 26.69
CA SER A 270 -31.18 -51.42 26.09
C SER A 270 -31.04 -52.29 24.82
N VAL A 271 -29.90 -52.22 24.11
CA VAL A 271 -29.65 -53.01 22.88
C VAL A 271 -29.30 -54.48 23.19
N LEU A 272 -28.60 -54.73 24.29
CA LEU A 272 -28.17 -56.08 24.70
C LEU A 272 -29.30 -56.98 25.25
N LEU A 273 -30.47 -56.41 25.56
CA LEU A 273 -31.54 -57.14 26.25
C LEU A 273 -32.55 -57.85 25.32
N PHE A 274 -32.60 -57.50 24.03
CA PHE A 274 -33.52 -58.11 23.05
C PHE A 274 -32.91 -59.28 22.24
N GLY A 275 -32.29 -60.21 22.97
CA GLY A 275 -32.55 -61.64 22.79
C GLY A 275 -31.87 -62.40 21.65
N ILE A 276 -30.79 -63.11 21.99
CA ILE A 276 -30.50 -64.43 21.38
C ILE A 276 -30.40 -65.47 22.50
N GLN A 277 -31.52 -66.15 22.74
CA GLN A 277 -31.58 -67.36 23.55
C GLN A 277 -32.26 -68.44 22.70
N HIS A 278 -31.50 -69.36 22.12
CA HIS A 278 -32.06 -70.70 21.88
C HIS A 278 -31.03 -71.84 21.77
N HIS A 279 -31.55 -72.97 22.21
CA HIS A 279 -30.99 -74.30 22.45
C HIS A 279 -30.22 -74.99 21.31
N THR A 280 -29.50 -76.02 21.74
CA THR A 280 -28.78 -77.04 20.96
C THR A 280 -29.67 -77.93 20.08
N GLY A 281 -29.16 -78.21 18.86
CA GLY A 281 -29.37 -79.47 18.13
C GLY A 281 -30.52 -79.50 17.11
N GLY A 282 -30.22 -79.92 15.87
CA GLY A 282 -31.26 -80.20 14.87
C GLY A 282 -30.80 -80.11 13.42
N GLN A 283 -30.95 -81.21 12.70
CA GLN A 283 -30.58 -81.46 11.31
C GLN A 283 -31.58 -80.84 10.30
N GLN A 284 -31.12 -80.52 9.08
CA GLN A 284 -31.91 -80.27 7.84
C GLN A 284 -32.85 -79.05 7.76
N GLY A 285 -32.91 -78.43 6.56
CA GLY A 285 -34.05 -77.61 6.15
C GLY A 285 -33.73 -76.42 5.25
N ASP A 286 -34.40 -76.36 4.10
CA ASP A 286 -34.35 -75.34 3.05
C ASP A 286 -34.52 -73.86 3.48
N GLN A 287 -33.82 -73.01 2.71
CA GLN A 287 -34.28 -71.84 1.91
C GLN A 287 -35.61 -71.09 2.23
N PRO A 288 -35.71 -69.80 1.82
CA PRO A 288 -36.36 -68.74 2.62
C PRO A 288 -37.79 -68.38 2.17
N LEU A 289 -38.47 -67.49 2.90
CA LEU A 289 -39.18 -66.32 2.31
C LEU A 289 -39.77 -65.31 3.33
N ALA A 290 -39.74 -64.04 2.90
CA ALA A 290 -40.38 -62.78 3.32
C ALA A 290 -41.64 -62.77 4.23
N LEU A 291 -41.86 -61.64 4.94
CA LEU A 291 -42.89 -60.63 4.57
C LEU A 291 -42.81 -59.28 5.33
N THR A 292 -42.69 -58.17 4.56
CA THR A 292 -43.40 -56.85 4.67
C THR A 292 -43.60 -56.10 6.01
N TYR A 293 -43.38 -54.76 6.01
CA TYR A 293 -44.50 -53.77 5.98
C TYR A 293 -44.11 -52.35 5.54
N HIS A 294 -45.12 -51.49 5.39
CA HIS A 294 -45.14 -50.12 4.83
C HIS A 294 -45.77 -49.14 5.89
N GLN A 295 -45.86 -47.80 5.79
CA GLN A 295 -45.80 -46.86 4.66
C GLN A 295 -45.47 -45.42 5.14
N GLY A 296 -44.78 -44.62 4.30
CA GLY A 296 -44.92 -43.14 4.27
C GLY A 296 -43.75 -42.33 4.85
N GLY A 297 -43.25 -41.28 4.18
CA GLY A 297 -43.54 -40.79 2.82
C GLY A 297 -42.91 -39.40 2.58
N GLY A 298 -42.40 -39.12 1.37
CA GLY A 298 -41.82 -37.79 1.07
C GLY A 298 -40.84 -37.71 -0.12
N ALA A 299 -41.40 -37.63 -1.34
CA ALA A 299 -40.83 -36.99 -2.54
C ALA A 299 -39.31 -37.05 -2.89
N ASN A 300 -39.02 -37.90 -3.88
CA ASN A 300 -37.98 -37.80 -4.93
C ASN A 300 -37.15 -36.49 -5.09
N ALA A 301 -35.83 -36.66 -5.22
CA ALA A 301 -35.09 -36.23 -6.42
C ALA A 301 -33.86 -37.15 -6.65
N MET A 302 -33.70 -37.68 -7.86
CA MET A 302 -32.59 -38.56 -8.23
C MET A 302 -31.34 -37.79 -8.68
N VAL A 303 -30.16 -38.26 -8.29
CA VAL A 303 -28.91 -38.11 -9.07
C VAL A 303 -28.29 -39.51 -9.19
N PRO A 304 -27.97 -40.03 -10.39
CA PRO A 304 -27.41 -41.36 -10.53
C PRO A 304 -25.88 -41.36 -10.31
N GLN A 305 -25.39 -42.17 -9.38
CA GLN A 305 -23.97 -42.54 -9.35
C GLN A 305 -23.67 -43.58 -10.44
N LEU A 306 -22.61 -43.34 -11.23
CA LEU A 306 -22.05 -44.36 -12.11
C LEU A 306 -21.26 -45.39 -11.29
N MET A 307 -21.54 -46.67 -11.49
CA MET A 307 -20.68 -47.76 -11.03
C MET A 307 -19.40 -47.84 -11.89
N TRP A 308 -18.24 -47.93 -11.27
CA TRP A 308 -17.01 -48.41 -11.93
C TRP A 308 -16.96 -49.94 -11.91
N PRO A 309 -16.72 -50.63 -13.06
CA PRO A 309 -16.55 -52.07 -13.08
C PRO A 309 -15.22 -52.50 -12.45
N GLY A 310 -15.25 -53.58 -11.66
CA GLY A 310 -14.10 -54.01 -10.87
C GLY A 310 -12.93 -54.58 -11.67
N ALA A 311 -11.72 -54.37 -11.16
CA ALA A 311 -10.50 -55.01 -11.64
C ALA A 311 -10.26 -56.34 -10.91
N GLN A 312 -10.45 -57.46 -11.63
CA GLN A 312 -10.12 -58.81 -11.15
C GLN A 312 -9.15 -59.45 -12.16
N GLY A 313 -7.87 -59.54 -11.81
CA GLY A 313 -6.83 -59.96 -12.77
C GLY A 313 -5.43 -60.07 -12.16
N ASN A 314 -5.17 -61.15 -11.43
CA ASN A 314 -3.91 -61.40 -10.73
C ASN A 314 -2.80 -61.94 -11.66
N GLN A 315 -1.72 -61.18 -11.87
CA GLN A 315 -0.40 -61.71 -12.26
C GLN A 315 0.74 -60.86 -11.66
N PRO A 316 1.75 -61.45 -10.98
CA PRO A 316 2.89 -60.70 -10.45
C PRO A 316 3.96 -60.45 -11.52
N ALA A 317 4.23 -59.18 -11.82
CA ALA A 317 5.35 -58.79 -12.68
C ALA A 317 6.70 -58.99 -11.94
N GLN A 318 7.67 -59.61 -12.61
CA GLN A 318 8.97 -59.94 -12.02
C GLN A 318 9.84 -58.68 -11.83
N MET A 319 10.45 -58.54 -10.64
CA MET A 319 11.51 -57.56 -10.41
C MET A 319 12.74 -57.91 -11.25
N ASN A 320 13.04 -57.11 -12.27
CA ASN A 320 14.36 -57.14 -12.92
C ASN A 320 15.34 -56.26 -12.12
N THR A 321 16.24 -56.93 -11.39
CA THR A 321 17.38 -56.30 -10.74
C THR A 321 18.39 -55.85 -11.79
N PHE A 322 18.55 -54.53 -11.97
CA PHE A 322 19.66 -53.99 -12.76
C PHE A 322 20.97 -54.16 -11.99
N VAL A 323 21.72 -55.21 -12.34
CA VAL A 323 23.08 -55.45 -11.87
C VAL A 323 24.05 -54.51 -12.60
N ASN A 324 24.89 -53.83 -11.83
CA ASN A 324 25.91 -52.90 -12.31
C ASN A 324 27.15 -53.66 -12.85
N PRO A 325 27.59 -53.46 -14.10
CA PRO A 325 28.85 -53.98 -14.59
C PRO A 325 29.97 -52.96 -14.36
N ALA A 326 30.96 -53.32 -13.55
CA ALA A 326 32.17 -52.53 -13.37
C ALA A 326 33.12 -52.68 -14.57
N GLN A 327 33.72 -51.56 -15.00
CA GLN A 327 35.08 -51.49 -15.55
C GLN A 327 35.64 -50.07 -15.40
#